data_AF-A0A968PZD1-F1
#
_entry.id   AF-A0A968PZD1-F1
#
_cell.length_a   1.000
_cell.length_b   1.000
_cell.length_c   1.000
_cell.angle_alpha   90.00
_cell.angle_beta   90.00
_cell.angle_gamma   90.00
#
_symmetry.space_group_name_H-M   'P 1'
#
loop_
_entity.id
_entity.type
_entity.pdbx_description
1 polymer ?
#
loop_
_entity_poly.entity_id
_entity_poly.type
_entity_poly.pdbx_seq_one_letter_code
_entity_poly.pdbx_strand_id
1 'polypeptide(L)'
;MGADIPNIDDFLELIGSYEHKPNIVLVGHYDTGKSYLANQLLGGEFLPSDHQPTTRLVSIIRHISEKPAWQKDEVCFLQKDFWRNGDEYQFSLSNLNDESRYQEYCKRESTLTSLHEHGVFFYGRRKQEKMLKQLEVHTAVIYIDSPLLLSCNIIDTPGFSDSTIEDSDKERFQPITDLMDILIYTSGSNGFMDSRDQAYLKYLLSHSDKGFEKFSQHPSLGNVFIVCTLASPDLISDASLRSVLESGADRLSAQIKESSILRELESKTGRTYSIPEPDLDERFYSFWAQEKNRCARLLESLSNYLGRVLPNTYMYNFENDVNEFKLRATESISRAIGYYQKVRDDVEGARIKYQTIKDYEPQRKKEVNREVIQLITLIRTLRLSNRDSFSLEAQRRLQIGNLESVIKNEYTDQKKAKGKCSFTYLQ
;
A
#
# COMPACT_ATOMS: atom_id res chain seq x y z
N MET A 1 6.44 21.66 8.10
CA MET A 1 5.91 20.63 7.18
C MET A 1 6.68 20.79 5.88
N GLY A 2 7.65 19.91 5.62
CA GLY A 2 8.37 19.91 4.35
C GLY A 2 7.42 19.49 3.23
N ALA A 3 7.57 20.06 2.04
CA ALA A 3 6.89 19.54 0.88
C ALA A 3 7.35 18.09 0.64
N ASP A 4 6.41 17.18 0.50
CA ASP A 4 6.69 15.79 0.15
C ASP A 4 7.05 15.73 -1.34
N ILE A 5 8.35 15.72 -1.62
CA ILE A 5 8.91 15.81 -2.98
C ILE A 5 9.35 14.40 -3.38
N PRO A 6 8.79 13.83 -4.47
CA PRO A 6 9.26 12.56 -4.99
C PRO A 6 10.76 12.60 -5.28
N ASN A 7 11.48 11.57 -4.87
CA ASN A 7 12.93 11.46 -4.98
C ASN A 7 13.33 10.38 -6.00
N ILE A 8 14.64 10.14 -6.12
CA ILE A 8 15.19 9.14 -7.04
C ILE A 8 14.84 7.72 -6.60
N ASP A 9 14.81 7.45 -5.29
CA ASP A 9 14.46 6.13 -4.76
C ASP A 9 13.01 5.77 -5.09
N ASP A 10 12.07 6.73 -5.01
CA ASP A 10 10.67 6.51 -5.43
C ASP A 10 10.58 6.14 -6.92
N PHE A 11 11.47 6.70 -7.76
CA PHE A 11 11.53 6.37 -9.18
C PHE A 11 12.17 5.01 -9.43
N LEU A 12 13.22 4.66 -8.68
CA LEU A 12 13.84 3.35 -8.75
C LEU A 12 12.88 2.25 -8.28
N GLU A 13 12.08 2.51 -7.25
CA GLU A 13 11.05 1.60 -6.75
C GLU A 13 9.96 1.37 -7.81
N LEU A 14 9.54 2.44 -8.51
CA LEU A 14 8.65 2.32 -9.68
C LEU A 14 9.26 1.48 -10.81
N ILE A 15 10.54 1.67 -11.14
CA ILE A 15 11.19 0.84 -12.18
C ILE A 15 11.25 -0.62 -11.72
N GLY A 16 11.66 -0.84 -10.46
CA GLY A 16 11.80 -2.16 -9.87
C GLY A 16 10.49 -2.93 -9.83
N SER A 17 9.33 -2.26 -9.73
CA SER A 17 8.03 -2.92 -9.77
C SER A 17 7.68 -3.56 -11.11
N TYR A 18 8.42 -3.25 -12.19
CA TYR A 18 8.27 -3.89 -13.50
C TYR A 18 9.40 -4.86 -13.83
N GLU A 19 10.43 -4.96 -12.97
CA GLU A 19 11.61 -5.82 -13.19
C GLU A 19 11.35 -7.25 -12.69
N HIS A 20 10.29 -7.88 -13.19
CA HIS A 20 9.99 -9.27 -12.86
C HIS A 20 9.41 -10.02 -14.05
N LYS A 21 9.68 -11.32 -14.09
CA LYS A 21 8.94 -12.22 -14.98
C LYS A 21 7.51 -12.39 -14.46
N PRO A 22 6.53 -12.55 -15.35
CA PRO A 22 5.17 -12.87 -14.94
C PRO A 22 5.11 -14.26 -14.31
N ASN A 23 4.26 -14.44 -13.30
CA ASN A 23 4.02 -15.74 -12.69
C ASN A 23 2.67 -16.31 -13.15
N ILE A 24 2.71 -17.54 -13.63
CA ILE A 24 1.54 -18.35 -13.96
C ILE A 24 1.19 -19.19 -12.75
N VAL A 25 0.03 -18.95 -12.15
CA VAL A 25 -0.44 -19.70 -10.98
C VAL A 25 -1.49 -20.72 -11.41
N LEU A 26 -1.20 -21.99 -11.16
CA LEU A 26 -2.13 -23.10 -11.40
C LEU A 26 -2.95 -23.35 -10.14
N VAL A 27 -4.27 -23.27 -10.29
CA VAL A 27 -5.23 -23.35 -9.19
C VAL A 27 -6.36 -24.31 -9.56
N GLY A 28 -7.01 -24.94 -8.58
CA GLY A 28 -8.12 -25.86 -8.81
C GLY A 28 -8.26 -26.89 -7.71
N HIS A 29 -9.36 -27.65 -7.75
CA HIS A 29 -9.64 -28.70 -6.77
C HIS A 29 -8.50 -29.75 -6.69
N TYR A 30 -8.47 -30.50 -5.60
CA TYR A 30 -7.64 -31.71 -5.53
C TYR A 30 -7.89 -32.65 -6.73
N ASP A 31 -6.82 -33.28 -7.25
CA ASP A 31 -6.81 -34.22 -8.38
C ASP A 31 -7.28 -33.71 -9.77
N THR A 32 -7.30 -32.39 -10.00
CA THR A 32 -7.62 -31.82 -11.33
C THR A 32 -6.46 -31.85 -12.34
N GLY A 33 -5.31 -32.44 -11.98
CA GLY A 33 -4.16 -32.54 -12.89
C GLY A 33 -3.35 -31.25 -13.07
N LYS A 34 -3.32 -30.35 -12.06
CA LYS A 34 -2.49 -29.13 -12.05
C LYS A 34 -1.01 -29.40 -12.33
N SER A 35 -0.38 -30.23 -11.50
CA SER A 35 1.05 -30.56 -11.63
C SER A 35 1.35 -31.29 -12.95
N TYR A 36 0.39 -32.09 -13.45
CA TYR A 36 0.49 -32.69 -14.78
C TYR A 36 0.47 -31.64 -15.89
N LEU A 37 -0.48 -30.68 -15.85
CA LEU A 37 -0.50 -29.56 -16.79
C LEU A 37 0.80 -28.74 -16.71
N ALA A 38 1.31 -28.45 -15.52
CA ALA A 38 2.58 -27.76 -15.34
C ALA A 38 3.75 -28.51 -15.99
N ASN A 39 3.87 -29.83 -15.79
CA ASN A 39 4.88 -30.65 -16.45
C ASN A 39 4.78 -30.59 -17.99
N GLN A 40 3.57 -30.66 -18.52
CA GLN A 40 3.34 -30.57 -19.96
C GLN A 40 3.72 -29.19 -20.52
N LEU A 41 3.46 -28.11 -19.78
CA LEU A 41 3.90 -26.75 -20.14
C LEU A 41 5.43 -26.62 -20.08
N LEU A 42 6.07 -27.22 -19.07
CA LEU A 42 7.53 -27.22 -18.90
C LEU A 42 8.26 -28.06 -19.95
N GLY A 43 7.56 -28.96 -20.64
CA GLY A 43 8.13 -29.88 -21.63
C GLY A 43 8.84 -31.09 -21.03
N GLY A 44 8.51 -31.47 -19.80
CA GLY A 44 9.15 -32.59 -19.11
C GLY A 44 8.44 -33.00 -17.81
N GLU A 45 8.84 -34.14 -17.26
CA GLU A 45 8.29 -34.68 -16.00
C GLU A 45 9.18 -34.26 -14.83
N PHE A 46 8.93 -33.06 -14.30
CA PHE A 46 9.73 -32.49 -13.21
C PHE A 46 9.00 -32.52 -11.87
N LEU A 47 7.72 -32.19 -11.88
CA LEU A 47 6.87 -32.21 -10.71
C LEU A 47 6.28 -33.61 -10.53
N PRO A 48 6.11 -34.07 -9.28
CA PRO A 48 5.33 -35.26 -9.01
C PRO A 48 3.89 -35.11 -9.51
N SER A 49 3.43 -36.00 -10.40
CA SER A 49 2.11 -35.92 -11.03
C SER A 49 1.26 -37.19 -10.96
N ASP A 50 1.68 -38.21 -10.19
CA ASP A 50 0.89 -39.43 -9.99
C ASP A 50 -0.40 -39.15 -9.20
N HIS A 51 -1.44 -39.98 -9.39
CA HIS A 51 -2.76 -39.88 -8.73
C HIS A 51 -2.71 -39.84 -7.19
N GLN A 52 -1.59 -40.27 -6.61
CA GLN A 52 -1.19 -39.93 -5.25
C GLN A 52 0.28 -39.61 -5.36
N PRO A 53 0.63 -38.31 -5.37
CA PRO A 53 0.67 -37.63 -4.10
C PRO A 53 0.15 -36.17 -4.13
N THR A 54 -0.52 -35.76 -3.04
CA THR A 54 -1.12 -34.43 -2.88
C THR A 54 -0.06 -33.34 -2.76
N THR A 55 0.01 -32.38 -3.70
CA THR A 55 0.80 -31.14 -3.53
C THR A 55 0.33 -30.45 -2.25
N ARG A 56 1.17 -30.47 -1.20
CA ARG A 56 0.91 -29.79 0.08
C ARG A 56 1.62 -28.45 0.18
N LEU A 57 2.67 -28.27 -0.62
CA LEU A 57 3.52 -27.10 -0.63
C LEU A 57 3.17 -26.23 -1.82
N VAL A 58 3.31 -24.91 -1.68
CA VAL A 58 3.36 -24.04 -2.84
C VAL A 58 4.68 -24.34 -3.56
N SER A 59 4.62 -24.76 -4.82
CA SER A 59 5.80 -25.05 -5.63
C SER A 59 6.06 -23.90 -6.57
N ILE A 60 7.19 -23.23 -6.41
CA ILE A 60 7.62 -22.08 -7.21
C ILE A 60 8.71 -22.56 -8.15
N ILE A 61 8.38 -22.68 -9.43
CA ILE A 61 9.29 -23.15 -10.47
C ILE A 61 9.87 -21.96 -11.22
N ARG A 62 11.19 -21.88 -11.24
CA ARG A 62 11.98 -20.80 -11.85
C ARG A 62 13.07 -21.33 -12.76
N HIS A 63 13.60 -20.47 -13.61
CA HIS A 63 14.66 -20.86 -14.52
C HIS A 63 15.96 -21.09 -13.75
N ILE A 64 16.75 -22.09 -14.15
CA ILE A 64 18.01 -22.44 -13.47
C ILE A 64 19.01 -21.28 -13.42
N SER A 65 18.99 -20.36 -14.39
CA SER A 65 19.85 -19.17 -14.40
C SER A 65 19.54 -18.16 -13.29
N GLU A 66 18.36 -18.25 -12.67
CA GLU A 66 17.95 -17.40 -11.55
C GLU A 66 18.31 -18.02 -10.20
N LYS A 67 18.89 -19.22 -10.18
CA LYS A 67 19.35 -19.86 -8.95
C LYS A 67 20.52 -19.06 -8.37
N PRO A 68 20.41 -18.55 -7.13
CA PRO A 68 21.52 -17.85 -6.51
C PRO A 68 22.77 -18.73 -6.43
N ALA A 69 23.94 -18.15 -6.68
CA ALA A 69 25.20 -18.90 -6.72
C ALA A 69 25.56 -19.56 -5.39
N TRP A 70 25.07 -19.02 -4.27
CA TRP A 70 25.24 -19.57 -2.93
C TRP A 70 24.32 -20.75 -2.63
N GLN A 71 23.24 -20.96 -3.39
CA GLN A 71 22.36 -22.13 -3.24
C GLN A 71 23.03 -23.31 -3.93
N LYS A 72 23.20 -24.43 -3.21
CA LYS A 72 23.91 -25.61 -3.70
C LYS A 72 23.05 -26.39 -4.68
N ASP A 73 21.89 -26.86 -4.23
CA ASP A 73 21.06 -27.77 -5.02
C ASP A 73 19.93 -27.05 -5.77
N GLU A 74 19.23 -27.74 -6.68
CA GLU A 74 18.18 -27.15 -7.52
C GLU A 74 16.84 -26.93 -6.78
N VAL A 75 16.63 -27.60 -5.65
CA VAL A 75 15.40 -27.51 -4.86
C VAL A 75 15.73 -26.99 -3.47
N CYS A 76 14.95 -26.02 -3.00
CA CYS A 76 14.98 -25.60 -1.60
C CYS A 76 13.59 -25.59 -0.97
N PHE A 77 13.54 -26.01 0.29
CA PHE A 77 12.32 -26.12 1.08
C PHE A 77 12.32 -25.04 2.16
N LEU A 78 11.39 -24.11 2.06
CA LEU A 78 11.30 -22.91 2.89
C LEU A 78 10.17 -23.02 3.91
N GLN A 79 10.43 -22.50 5.12
CA GLN A 79 9.37 -22.20 6.09
C GLN A 79 8.45 -21.07 5.61
N LYS A 80 7.24 -21.01 6.17
CA LYS A 80 6.29 -19.91 5.91
C LYS A 80 6.87 -18.54 6.29
N ASP A 81 7.62 -18.47 7.40
CA ASP A 81 8.23 -17.23 7.90
C ASP A 81 9.27 -16.60 6.97
N PHE A 82 9.77 -17.35 5.98
CA PHE A 82 10.58 -16.76 4.91
C PHE A 82 9.83 -15.62 4.19
N TRP A 83 8.50 -15.70 4.11
CA TRP A 83 7.62 -14.74 3.44
C TRP A 83 7.09 -13.65 4.38
N ARG A 84 7.54 -13.59 5.62
CA ARG A 84 7.05 -12.61 6.59
C ARG A 84 7.63 -11.22 6.31
N ASN A 85 6.76 -10.21 6.27
CA ASN A 85 7.12 -8.80 6.16
C ASN A 85 6.44 -8.01 7.31
N GLY A 86 7.19 -7.71 8.36
CA GLY A 86 6.63 -7.17 9.59
C GLY A 86 5.72 -8.18 10.30
N ASP A 87 4.46 -7.80 10.56
CA ASP A 87 3.47 -8.64 11.22
C ASP A 87 2.58 -9.44 10.26
N GLU A 88 2.76 -9.26 8.95
CA GLU A 88 1.97 -9.92 7.90
C GLU A 88 2.86 -10.79 6.99
N TYR A 89 2.24 -11.67 6.21
CA TYR A 89 2.93 -12.41 5.15
C TYR A 89 2.76 -11.68 3.82
N GLN A 90 3.84 -11.62 3.03
CA GLN A 90 3.83 -11.05 1.69
C GLN A 90 4.76 -11.86 0.80
N PHE A 91 4.18 -12.58 -0.16
CA PHE A 91 4.94 -13.45 -1.05
C PHE A 91 5.57 -12.64 -2.18
N SER A 92 6.83 -12.26 -1.99
CA SER A 92 7.63 -11.59 -3.02
C SER A 92 8.83 -12.43 -3.44
N LEU A 93 8.91 -12.77 -4.72
CA LEU A 93 9.99 -13.57 -5.27
C LEU A 93 11.37 -12.88 -5.24
N SER A 94 11.41 -11.56 -5.01
CA SER A 94 12.68 -10.83 -4.82
C SER A 94 13.39 -11.24 -3.53
N ASN A 95 12.66 -11.72 -2.51
CA ASN A 95 13.23 -12.20 -1.25
C ASN A 95 14.16 -13.40 -1.44
N LEU A 96 14.05 -14.14 -2.55
CA LEU A 96 14.92 -15.28 -2.86
C LEU A 96 16.38 -14.88 -3.12
N ASN A 97 16.65 -13.60 -3.35
CA ASN A 97 18.00 -13.07 -3.52
C ASN A 97 18.66 -12.69 -2.18
N ASP A 98 17.93 -12.70 -1.07
CA ASP A 98 18.45 -12.42 0.27
C ASP A 98 19.06 -13.68 0.89
N GLU A 99 20.39 -13.79 0.81
CA GLU A 99 21.13 -14.93 1.36
C GLU A 99 20.95 -15.08 2.87
N SER A 100 20.86 -13.99 3.62
CA SER A 100 20.74 -14.04 5.09
C SER A 100 19.37 -14.61 5.47
N ARG A 101 18.31 -14.10 4.85
CA ARG A 101 16.95 -14.63 5.03
C ARG A 101 16.85 -16.08 4.57
N TYR A 102 17.50 -16.43 3.45
CA TYR A 102 17.54 -17.81 2.98
C TYR A 102 18.19 -18.75 4.00
N GLN A 103 19.36 -18.40 4.52
CA GLN A 103 20.08 -19.22 5.49
C GLN A 103 19.29 -19.44 6.79
N GLU A 104 18.47 -18.47 7.19
CA GLU A 104 17.64 -18.56 8.39
C GLU A 104 16.43 -19.49 8.21
N TYR A 105 15.71 -19.39 7.09
CA TYR A 105 14.41 -20.06 6.91
C TYR A 105 14.42 -21.25 5.94
N CYS A 106 15.50 -21.46 5.18
CA CYS A 106 15.67 -22.67 4.38
C CYS A 106 15.90 -23.87 5.30
N LYS A 107 15.01 -24.87 5.21
CA LYS A 107 15.12 -26.09 6.01
C LYS A 107 15.93 -27.17 5.36
N ARG A 108 15.91 -27.20 4.04
CA ARG A 108 16.59 -28.24 3.29
C ARG A 108 16.79 -27.84 1.84
N GLU A 109 17.97 -28.17 1.35
CA GLU A 109 18.30 -28.23 -0.07
C GLU A 109 18.27 -29.68 -0.55
N SER A 110 17.92 -29.87 -1.81
CA SER A 110 17.78 -31.19 -2.43
C SER A 110 17.91 -31.10 -3.94
N THR A 111 18.24 -32.21 -4.58
CA THR A 111 18.25 -32.34 -6.04
C THR A 111 16.84 -32.55 -6.58
N LEU A 112 16.65 -32.30 -7.89
CA LEU A 112 15.40 -32.60 -8.60
C LEU A 112 15.01 -34.09 -8.50
N THR A 113 15.98 -35.01 -8.56
CA THR A 113 15.71 -36.45 -8.44
C THR A 113 15.10 -36.81 -7.08
N SER A 114 15.53 -36.11 -6.02
CA SER A 114 15.02 -36.29 -4.66
C SER A 114 13.76 -35.46 -4.37
N LEU A 115 13.28 -34.63 -5.32
CA LEU A 115 12.01 -33.92 -5.19
C LEU A 115 10.84 -34.90 -5.03
N HIS A 116 10.86 -36.04 -5.73
CA HIS A 116 9.84 -37.10 -5.55
C HIS A 116 9.89 -37.77 -4.17
N GLU A 117 11.00 -37.67 -3.42
CA GLU A 117 11.13 -38.26 -2.08
C GLU A 117 10.71 -37.29 -0.96
N HIS A 118 10.74 -35.98 -1.22
CA HIS A 118 10.57 -34.91 -0.22
C HIS A 118 9.47 -33.89 -0.54
N GLY A 119 9.05 -33.76 -1.80
CA GLY A 119 8.03 -32.84 -2.26
C GLY A 119 6.60 -33.40 -2.25
N VAL A 120 6.41 -34.68 -1.88
CA VAL A 120 5.13 -35.36 -2.07
C VAL A 120 4.73 -36.36 -0.98
N PHE A 121 3.42 -36.44 -0.74
CA PHE A 121 2.75 -37.35 0.20
C PHE A 121 2.40 -38.69 -0.46
N PHE A 122 3.24 -39.72 -0.31
CA PHE A 122 2.77 -41.08 -0.60
C PHE A 122 1.68 -41.48 0.40
N TYR A 123 0.41 -41.47 -0.03
CA TYR A 123 -0.70 -41.98 0.76
C TYR A 123 -0.36 -43.43 1.19
N GLY A 124 -0.38 -43.68 2.50
CA GLY A 124 -0.01 -44.99 3.07
C GLY A 124 1.41 -45.10 3.67
N ARG A 125 2.31 -44.11 3.46
CA ARG A 125 3.63 -44.07 4.13
C ARG A 125 3.64 -43.07 5.30
N ARG A 126 2.95 -43.41 6.40
CA ARG A 126 2.85 -42.62 7.66
C ARG A 126 4.18 -42.07 8.22
N LYS A 127 5.32 -42.67 7.86
CA LYS A 127 6.67 -42.24 8.30
C LYS A 127 7.15 -40.97 7.59
N GLN A 128 6.88 -40.83 6.29
CA GLN A 128 7.25 -39.63 5.50
C GLN A 128 6.33 -38.44 5.81
N GLU A 129 5.03 -38.69 6.00
CA GLU A 129 4.07 -37.64 6.42
C GLU A 129 4.44 -37.00 7.77
N LYS A 130 4.87 -37.82 8.74
CA LYS A 130 5.37 -37.34 10.03
C LYS A 130 6.65 -36.51 9.88
N MET A 131 7.57 -36.95 9.02
CA MET A 131 8.83 -36.25 8.76
C MET A 131 8.60 -34.87 8.14
N LEU A 132 7.71 -34.76 7.14
CA LEU A 132 7.38 -33.47 6.50
C LEU A 132 6.61 -32.52 7.43
N LYS A 133 5.68 -33.04 8.23
CA LYS A 133 5.02 -32.24 9.28
C LYS A 133 6.00 -31.73 10.35
N GLN A 134 7.09 -32.47 10.61
CA GLN A 134 8.15 -32.05 11.53
C GLN A 134 9.12 -31.03 10.92
N LEU A 135 9.27 -31.01 9.59
CA LEU A 135 10.16 -30.08 8.89
C LEU A 135 9.57 -28.66 8.74
N GLU A 136 8.28 -28.46 9.06
CA GLU A 136 7.57 -27.17 8.99
C GLU A 136 7.72 -26.43 7.64
N VAL A 137 7.78 -27.19 6.55
CA VAL A 137 7.95 -26.64 5.19
C VAL A 137 6.61 -26.15 4.66
N HIS A 138 6.63 -24.97 4.03
CA HIS A 138 5.48 -24.35 3.39
C HIS A 138 5.64 -24.23 1.87
N THR A 139 6.85 -23.89 1.41
CA THR A 139 7.13 -23.60 -0.01
C THR A 139 8.32 -24.44 -0.49
N ALA A 140 8.21 -24.95 -1.71
CA ALA A 140 9.34 -25.52 -2.45
C ALA A 140 9.71 -24.56 -3.59
N VAL A 141 10.96 -24.11 -3.66
CA VAL A 141 11.45 -23.36 -4.82
C VAL A 141 12.32 -24.30 -5.63
N ILE A 142 12.03 -24.40 -6.92
CA ILE A 142 12.56 -25.42 -7.81
C ILE A 142 13.14 -24.72 -9.04
N TYR A 143 14.41 -24.96 -9.30
CA TYR A 143 15.13 -24.37 -10.43
C TYR A 143 15.28 -25.40 -11.55
N ILE A 144 14.75 -25.09 -12.73
CA ILE A 144 14.69 -26.01 -13.87
C ILE A 144 15.23 -25.30 -15.12
N ASP A 145 15.97 -26.05 -15.94
CA ASP A 145 16.33 -25.61 -17.29
C ASP A 145 15.16 -25.91 -18.25
N SER A 146 14.31 -24.92 -18.47
CA SER A 146 13.21 -25.01 -19.43
C SER A 146 13.06 -23.67 -20.18
N PRO A 147 12.97 -23.67 -21.52
CA PRO A 147 12.85 -22.43 -22.30
C PRO A 147 11.63 -21.57 -21.90
N LEU A 148 10.53 -22.19 -21.47
CA LEU A 148 9.34 -21.46 -21.00
C LEU A 148 9.68 -20.58 -19.80
N LEU A 149 10.53 -21.08 -18.89
CA LEU A 149 10.89 -20.38 -17.67
C LEU A 149 11.80 -19.17 -17.92
N LEU A 150 12.34 -18.97 -19.12
CA LEU A 150 12.98 -17.70 -19.47
C LEU A 150 11.97 -16.55 -19.59
N SER A 151 10.70 -16.86 -19.89
CA SER A 151 9.65 -15.88 -20.12
C SER A 151 8.67 -15.72 -18.95
N CYS A 152 8.56 -16.72 -18.08
CA CYS A 152 7.65 -16.69 -16.92
C CYS A 152 8.15 -17.56 -15.76
N ASN A 153 7.48 -17.49 -14.62
CA ASN A 153 7.57 -18.49 -13.55
C ASN A 153 6.28 -19.32 -13.53
N ILE A 154 6.35 -20.54 -13.00
CA ILE A 154 5.18 -21.38 -12.78
C ILE A 154 5.01 -21.59 -11.28
N ILE A 155 3.80 -21.37 -10.77
CA ILE A 155 3.45 -21.60 -9.38
C ILE A 155 2.39 -22.71 -9.34
N ASP A 156 2.78 -23.90 -8.91
CA ASP A 156 1.86 -25.01 -8.68
C ASP A 156 1.39 -24.99 -7.22
N THR A 157 0.07 -25.00 -7.03
CA THR A 157 -0.54 -24.76 -5.72
C THR A 157 -1.21 -26.02 -5.19
N PRO A 158 -1.27 -26.20 -3.85
CA PRO A 158 -2.08 -27.23 -3.25
C PRO A 158 -3.53 -27.15 -3.72
N GLY A 159 -4.14 -28.30 -4.03
CA GLY A 159 -5.56 -28.34 -4.34
C GLY A 159 -6.41 -27.98 -3.12
N PHE A 160 -7.51 -27.26 -3.34
CA PHE A 160 -8.45 -26.97 -2.25
C PHE A 160 -9.24 -28.23 -1.88
N SER A 161 -9.60 -28.34 -0.60
CA SER A 161 -10.46 -29.39 -0.03
C SER A 161 -11.93 -29.00 -0.05
N ASP A 162 -12.82 -29.97 0.18
CA ASP A 162 -14.29 -29.81 0.21
C ASP A 162 -14.86 -28.87 1.30
N SER A 163 -14.02 -28.18 2.07
CA SER A 163 -14.47 -27.20 3.06
C SER A 163 -14.89 -25.88 2.39
N THR A 164 -15.94 -25.24 2.92
CA THR A 164 -16.32 -23.87 2.54
C THR A 164 -15.18 -22.90 2.82
N ILE A 165 -15.05 -21.82 2.03
CA ILE A 165 -14.05 -20.76 2.24
C ILE A 165 -14.20 -20.19 3.66
N GLU A 166 -13.34 -20.62 4.58
CA GLU A 166 -13.25 -20.09 5.94
C GLU A 166 -12.17 -19.00 6.01
N ASP A 167 -12.10 -18.22 7.10
CA ASP A 167 -11.01 -17.25 7.29
C ASP A 167 -9.62 -17.92 7.26
N SER A 168 -9.53 -19.21 7.60
CA SER A 168 -8.32 -20.03 7.47
C SER A 168 -7.90 -20.29 6.02
N ASP A 169 -8.81 -20.17 5.05
CA ASP A 169 -8.51 -20.33 3.63
C ASP A 169 -7.90 -19.06 3.02
N LYS A 170 -8.14 -17.87 3.58
CA LYS A 170 -7.48 -16.63 3.13
C LYS A 170 -5.95 -16.75 3.19
N GLU A 171 -5.43 -17.38 4.24
CA GLU A 171 -3.98 -17.65 4.34
C GLU A 171 -3.48 -18.61 3.25
N ARG A 172 -4.33 -19.53 2.77
CA ARG A 172 -3.99 -20.44 1.65
C ARG A 172 -4.05 -19.74 0.31
N PHE A 173 -4.92 -18.74 0.18
CA PHE A 173 -5.03 -17.92 -1.02
C PHE A 173 -3.95 -16.86 -1.12
N GLN A 174 -3.35 -16.43 0.00
CA GLN A 174 -2.36 -15.36 -0.01
C GLN A 174 -1.17 -15.58 -0.97
N PRO A 175 -0.51 -16.75 -1.01
CA PRO A 175 0.52 -17.01 -2.03
C PRO A 175 -0.01 -16.91 -3.46
N ILE A 176 -1.28 -17.31 -3.67
CA ILE A 176 -1.94 -17.25 -4.97
C ILE A 176 -2.17 -15.79 -5.35
N THR A 177 -2.82 -15.01 -4.49
CA THR A 177 -3.17 -13.61 -4.79
C THR A 177 -1.94 -12.72 -4.92
N ASP A 178 -0.90 -12.95 -4.12
CA ASP A 178 0.33 -12.16 -4.14
C ASP A 178 1.12 -12.41 -5.43
N LEU A 179 1.26 -13.68 -5.84
CA LEU A 179 2.10 -14.06 -6.98
C LEU A 179 1.35 -14.05 -8.31
N MET A 180 0.02 -14.11 -8.36
CA MET A 180 -0.76 -14.30 -9.59
C MET A 180 -0.75 -13.11 -10.54
N ASP A 181 0.05 -13.22 -11.61
CA ASP A 181 -0.09 -12.39 -12.81
C ASP A 181 -1.03 -13.06 -13.82
N ILE A 182 -0.91 -14.38 -13.98
CA ILE A 182 -1.73 -15.21 -14.87
C ILE A 182 -2.38 -16.32 -14.06
N LEU A 183 -3.70 -16.44 -14.17
CA LEU A 183 -4.46 -17.51 -13.53
C LEU A 183 -4.73 -18.64 -14.52
N ILE A 184 -4.27 -19.85 -14.22
CA ILE A 184 -4.76 -21.08 -14.86
C ILE A 184 -5.61 -21.83 -13.84
N TYR A 185 -6.93 -21.71 -13.97
CA TYR A 185 -7.89 -22.43 -13.16
C TYR A 185 -8.22 -23.77 -13.80
N THR A 186 -8.01 -24.87 -13.08
CA THR A 186 -8.25 -26.23 -13.56
C THR A 186 -9.49 -26.82 -12.89
N SER A 187 -10.39 -27.37 -13.71
CA SER A 187 -11.56 -28.11 -13.26
C SER A 187 -11.71 -29.37 -14.12
N GLY A 188 -12.11 -30.49 -13.52
CA GLY A 188 -12.23 -31.77 -14.23
C GLY A 188 -13.45 -31.77 -15.17
N SER A 189 -13.40 -32.57 -16.24
CA SER A 189 -14.51 -32.67 -17.19
C SER A 189 -15.82 -33.16 -16.55
N ASN A 190 -15.73 -34.07 -15.58
CA ASN A 190 -16.86 -34.49 -14.76
C ASN A 190 -17.11 -33.48 -13.63
N GLY A 191 -18.24 -32.78 -13.68
CA GLY A 191 -18.54 -31.70 -12.72
C GLY A 191 -17.84 -30.38 -13.04
N PHE A 192 -17.44 -30.16 -14.29
CA PHE A 192 -16.76 -28.93 -14.71
C PHE A 192 -17.49 -27.68 -14.23
N MET A 193 -16.76 -26.80 -13.54
CA MET A 193 -17.27 -25.53 -13.03
C MET A 193 -18.50 -25.71 -12.13
N ASP A 194 -18.44 -26.62 -11.17
CA ASP A 194 -19.51 -26.77 -10.18
C ASP A 194 -19.66 -25.53 -9.27
N SER A 195 -20.58 -25.56 -8.32
CA SER A 195 -20.82 -24.42 -7.42
C SER A 195 -19.62 -24.04 -6.57
N ARG A 196 -18.71 -24.97 -6.27
CA ARG A 196 -17.49 -24.73 -5.48
C ARG A 196 -16.45 -24.05 -6.35
N ASP A 197 -16.24 -24.55 -7.55
CA ASP A 197 -15.34 -23.93 -8.52
C ASP A 197 -15.72 -22.47 -8.77
N GLN A 198 -17.03 -22.21 -8.91
CA GLN A 198 -17.56 -20.87 -9.09
C GLN A 198 -17.26 -19.95 -7.89
N ALA A 199 -17.40 -20.44 -6.66
CA ALA A 199 -17.11 -19.65 -5.46
C ALA A 199 -15.63 -19.26 -5.35
N TYR A 200 -14.73 -20.23 -5.60
CA TYR A 200 -13.28 -19.97 -5.61
C TYR A 200 -12.86 -19.04 -6.74
N LEU A 201 -13.35 -19.29 -7.95
CA LEU A 201 -13.01 -18.47 -9.10
C LEU A 201 -13.50 -17.03 -8.91
N LYS A 202 -14.69 -16.81 -8.35
CA LYS A 202 -15.18 -15.48 -7.98
C LYS A 202 -14.19 -14.71 -7.08
N TYR A 203 -13.66 -15.38 -6.06
CA TYR A 203 -12.65 -14.76 -5.18
C TYR A 203 -11.33 -14.48 -5.91
N LEU A 204 -10.87 -15.39 -6.76
CA LEU A 204 -9.62 -15.22 -7.50
C LEU A 204 -9.73 -14.11 -8.56
N LEU A 205 -10.87 -14.00 -9.25
CA LEU A 205 -11.12 -12.96 -10.25
C LEU A 205 -11.07 -11.55 -9.66
N SER A 206 -11.50 -11.34 -8.41
CA SER A 206 -11.38 -10.02 -7.78
C SER A 206 -9.94 -9.63 -7.42
N HIS A 207 -9.00 -10.59 -7.47
CA HIS A 207 -7.57 -10.43 -7.20
C HIS A 207 -6.69 -10.63 -8.44
N SER A 208 -7.24 -11.05 -9.58
CA SER A 208 -6.48 -11.33 -10.81
C SER A 208 -6.10 -10.07 -11.57
N ASP A 209 -6.83 -8.97 -11.41
CA ASP A 209 -6.45 -7.72 -12.04
C ASP A 209 -5.31 -7.04 -11.28
N LYS A 210 -4.18 -6.89 -11.99
CA LYS A 210 -2.97 -6.18 -11.55
C LYS A 210 -2.82 -4.84 -12.28
N GLY A 211 -3.93 -4.24 -12.72
CA GLY A 211 -3.96 -3.03 -13.53
C GLY A 211 -3.66 -3.27 -15.00
N PHE A 212 -3.74 -4.52 -15.48
CA PHE A 212 -3.49 -4.86 -16.89
C PHE A 212 -4.50 -4.19 -17.82
N GLU A 213 -5.74 -4.05 -17.37
CA GLU A 213 -6.83 -3.48 -18.16
C GLU A 213 -6.84 -1.95 -18.21
N LYS A 214 -5.87 -1.27 -17.56
CA LYS A 214 -5.56 0.14 -17.86
C LYS A 214 -5.20 0.32 -19.34
N PHE A 215 -4.58 -0.69 -19.95
CA PHE A 215 -4.36 -0.73 -21.38
C PHE A 215 -5.61 -1.20 -22.10
N SER A 216 -6.25 -0.31 -22.86
CA SER A 216 -7.54 -0.59 -23.52
C SER A 216 -7.51 -1.73 -24.56
N GLN A 217 -6.34 -2.12 -25.06
CA GLN A 217 -6.20 -3.27 -25.98
C GLN A 217 -5.92 -4.58 -25.23
N HIS A 218 -5.73 -4.55 -23.91
CA HIS A 218 -5.69 -5.77 -23.10
C HIS A 218 -7.10 -6.38 -23.08
N PRO A 219 -7.27 -7.67 -23.44
CA PRO A 219 -8.59 -8.31 -23.46
C PRO A 219 -9.20 -8.39 -22.05
N SER A 220 -10.52 -8.26 -21.91
CA SER A 220 -11.18 -8.41 -20.60
C SER A 220 -10.82 -9.76 -19.98
N LEU A 221 -10.32 -9.76 -18.74
CA LEU A 221 -9.80 -10.93 -18.04
C LEU A 221 -8.78 -11.74 -18.86
N GLY A 222 -8.00 -11.08 -19.74
CA GLY A 222 -7.07 -11.74 -20.66
C GLY A 222 -6.01 -12.60 -19.99
N ASN A 223 -5.72 -12.34 -18.71
CA ASN A 223 -4.80 -13.13 -17.89
C ASN A 223 -5.43 -14.37 -17.24
N VAL A 224 -6.70 -14.66 -17.51
CA VAL A 224 -7.45 -15.77 -16.90
C VAL A 224 -7.68 -16.89 -17.92
N PHE A 225 -7.29 -18.11 -17.55
CA PHE A 225 -7.45 -19.32 -18.35
C PHE A 225 -8.18 -20.37 -17.52
N ILE A 226 -9.43 -20.67 -17.89
CA ILE A 226 -10.26 -21.68 -17.22
C ILE A 226 -10.20 -22.95 -18.06
N VAL A 227 -9.64 -24.01 -17.50
CA VAL A 227 -9.23 -25.21 -18.23
C VAL A 227 -10.02 -26.42 -17.75
N CYS A 228 -10.83 -26.97 -18.66
CA CYS A 228 -11.46 -28.28 -18.52
C CYS A 228 -10.41 -29.38 -18.73
N THR A 229 -9.87 -29.85 -17.62
CA THR A 229 -8.88 -30.93 -17.53
C THR A 229 -9.55 -32.30 -17.52
N LEU A 230 -8.75 -33.37 -17.62
CA LEU A 230 -9.25 -34.75 -17.70
C LEU A 230 -10.26 -34.93 -18.86
N ALA A 231 -10.11 -34.15 -19.93
CA ALA A 231 -10.95 -34.19 -21.11
C ALA A 231 -10.46 -35.30 -22.06
N SER A 232 -10.43 -36.56 -21.61
CA SER A 232 -10.08 -37.69 -22.48
C SER A 232 -11.16 -37.90 -23.55
N PRO A 233 -10.80 -38.19 -24.82
CA PRO A 233 -11.74 -38.60 -25.87
C PRO A 233 -12.62 -39.80 -25.48
N ASP A 234 -12.11 -40.68 -24.62
CA ASP A 234 -12.84 -41.86 -24.13
C ASP A 234 -13.93 -41.51 -23.11
N LEU A 235 -13.81 -40.37 -22.42
CA LEU A 235 -14.72 -39.95 -21.35
C LEU A 235 -15.76 -38.94 -21.82
N ILE A 236 -15.39 -38.06 -22.74
CA ILE A 236 -16.26 -36.97 -23.23
C ILE A 236 -16.05 -36.76 -24.73
N SER A 237 -17.15 -36.76 -25.50
CA SER A 237 -17.12 -36.47 -26.94
C SER A 237 -16.79 -35.00 -27.22
N ASP A 238 -16.31 -34.67 -28.42
CA ASP A 238 -15.98 -33.27 -28.77
C ASP A 238 -17.20 -32.35 -28.74
N ALA A 239 -18.37 -32.83 -29.17
CA ALA A 239 -19.62 -32.06 -29.12
C ALA A 239 -20.05 -31.81 -27.67
N SER A 240 -19.96 -32.83 -26.82
CA SER A 240 -20.24 -32.70 -25.39
C SER A 240 -19.26 -31.76 -24.70
N LEU A 241 -17.97 -31.84 -25.03
CA LEU A 241 -16.94 -30.98 -24.47
C LEU A 241 -17.19 -29.50 -24.78
N ARG A 242 -17.56 -29.17 -26.03
CA ARG A 242 -17.94 -27.80 -26.41
C ARG A 242 -19.12 -27.29 -25.58
N SER A 243 -20.17 -28.10 -25.47
CA SER A 243 -21.35 -27.75 -24.66
C SER A 243 -21.01 -27.58 -23.18
N VAL A 244 -20.09 -28.38 -22.63
CA VAL A 244 -19.62 -28.24 -21.24
C VAL A 244 -18.86 -26.92 -21.02
N LEU A 245 -18.02 -26.51 -21.98
CA LEU A 245 -17.31 -25.24 -21.92
C LEU A 245 -18.27 -24.06 -22.01
N GLU A 246 -19.19 -24.06 -22.99
CA GLU A 246 -20.23 -23.03 -23.16
C GLU A 246 -21.10 -22.91 -21.91
N SER A 247 -21.59 -24.05 -21.39
CA SER A 247 -22.40 -24.07 -20.16
C SER A 247 -21.61 -23.61 -18.92
N GLY A 248 -20.29 -23.84 -18.89
CA GLY A 248 -19.41 -23.31 -17.85
C GLY A 248 -19.29 -21.79 -17.91
N ALA A 249 -19.12 -21.26 -19.12
CA ALA A 249 -19.02 -19.82 -19.35
C ALA A 249 -20.33 -19.09 -19.01
N ASP A 250 -21.48 -19.63 -19.43
CA ASP A 250 -22.79 -19.08 -19.08
C ASP A 250 -23.01 -19.02 -17.55
N ARG A 251 -22.65 -20.10 -16.84
CA ARG A 251 -22.76 -20.16 -15.37
C ARG A 251 -21.88 -19.12 -14.69
N LEU A 252 -20.62 -18.99 -15.11
CA LEU A 252 -19.71 -17.99 -14.56
C LEU A 252 -20.19 -16.56 -14.86
N SER A 253 -20.61 -16.31 -16.09
CA SER A 253 -21.15 -15.02 -16.53
C SER A 253 -22.35 -14.59 -15.68
N ALA A 254 -23.30 -15.51 -15.42
CA ALA A 254 -24.43 -15.25 -14.54
C ALA A 254 -23.99 -14.91 -13.10
N GLN A 255 -23.04 -15.65 -12.55
CA GLN A 255 -22.52 -15.38 -11.20
C GLN A 255 -21.78 -14.04 -11.10
N ILE A 256 -20.98 -13.69 -12.11
CA ILE A 256 -20.24 -12.43 -12.15
C ILE A 256 -21.24 -11.26 -12.22
N LYS A 257 -22.30 -11.34 -13.04
CA LYS A 257 -23.39 -10.34 -13.12
C LYS A 257 -24.04 -10.06 -11.76
N GLU A 258 -24.31 -11.12 -11.01
CA GLU A 258 -24.98 -11.02 -9.71
C GLU A 258 -24.05 -10.56 -8.58
N SER A 259 -22.75 -10.45 -8.85
CA SER A 259 -21.72 -10.10 -7.86
C SER A 259 -21.25 -8.65 -7.93
N SER A 260 -20.51 -8.22 -6.90
CA SER A 260 -19.78 -6.94 -6.89
C SER A 260 -18.49 -6.95 -7.72
N ILE A 261 -18.06 -8.11 -8.24
CA ILE A 261 -16.74 -8.27 -8.89
C ILE A 261 -16.56 -7.27 -10.02
N LEU A 262 -17.55 -7.14 -10.92
CA LEU A 262 -17.42 -6.18 -12.03
C LEU A 262 -17.27 -4.76 -11.52
N ARG A 263 -18.08 -4.34 -10.53
CA ARG A 263 -17.95 -2.98 -9.96
C ARG A 263 -16.60 -2.76 -9.30
N GLU A 264 -16.05 -3.79 -8.65
CA GLU A 264 -14.71 -3.75 -8.06
C GLU A 264 -13.64 -3.62 -9.15
N LEU A 265 -13.73 -4.41 -10.23
CA LEU A 265 -12.85 -4.32 -11.39
C LEU A 265 -12.97 -2.97 -12.11
N GLU A 266 -14.18 -2.47 -12.33
CA GLU A 266 -14.45 -1.13 -12.89
C GLU A 266 -13.79 -0.04 -12.06
N SER A 267 -13.90 -0.13 -10.73
CA SER A 267 -13.29 0.86 -9.82
C SER A 267 -11.76 0.84 -9.84
N LYS A 268 -11.15 -0.34 -10.04
CA LYS A 268 -9.69 -0.52 -10.09
C LYS A 268 -9.09 -0.15 -11.45
N THR A 269 -9.81 -0.45 -12.54
CA THR A 269 -9.28 -0.34 -13.91
C THR A 269 -9.76 0.91 -14.64
N GLY A 270 -10.89 1.48 -14.24
CA GLY A 270 -11.57 2.53 -14.99
C GLY A 270 -12.25 2.04 -16.27
N ARG A 271 -12.17 0.74 -16.59
CA ARG A 271 -12.84 0.11 -17.73
C ARG A 271 -14.28 -0.23 -17.35
N THR A 272 -15.23 -0.04 -18.25
CA THR A 272 -16.61 -0.53 -18.08
C THR A 272 -16.71 -1.97 -18.57
N TYR A 273 -17.23 -2.86 -17.73
CA TYR A 273 -17.44 -4.27 -18.09
C TYR A 273 -18.93 -4.47 -18.38
N SER A 274 -19.29 -4.88 -19.59
CA SER A 274 -20.68 -5.04 -20.03
C SER A 274 -20.97 -6.49 -20.39
N ILE A 275 -22.02 -7.09 -19.82
CA ILE A 275 -22.34 -8.50 -20.06
C ILE A 275 -23.57 -8.65 -20.98
N PRO A 276 -23.59 -9.58 -21.99
CA PRO A 276 -22.60 -10.61 -22.33
C PRO A 276 -21.30 -9.98 -22.81
N GLU A 277 -20.19 -10.24 -22.10
CA GLU A 277 -18.87 -10.02 -22.68
C GLU A 277 -18.64 -11.22 -23.60
N PRO A 278 -18.53 -11.04 -24.93
CA PRO A 278 -18.13 -12.11 -25.84
C PRO A 278 -16.77 -12.72 -25.42
N ASP A 279 -15.96 -11.93 -24.72
CA ASP A 279 -14.59 -12.24 -24.33
C ASP A 279 -14.50 -13.26 -23.18
N LEU A 280 -15.55 -13.47 -22.39
CA LEU A 280 -15.54 -14.46 -21.29
C LEU A 280 -15.45 -15.90 -21.85
N ASP A 281 -16.18 -16.20 -22.92
CA ASP A 281 -16.14 -17.51 -23.59
C ASP A 281 -14.75 -17.82 -24.15
N GLU A 282 -13.99 -16.77 -24.49
CA GLU A 282 -12.61 -16.91 -24.96
C GLU A 282 -11.67 -17.40 -23.85
N ARG A 283 -12.04 -17.26 -22.57
CA ARG A 283 -11.25 -17.69 -21.40
C ARG A 283 -11.43 -19.17 -21.06
N PHE A 284 -12.32 -19.90 -21.73
CA PHE A 284 -12.58 -21.32 -21.49
C PHE A 284 -11.82 -22.21 -22.49
N TYR A 285 -11.08 -23.17 -21.95
CA TYR A 285 -10.20 -24.06 -22.68
C TYR A 285 -10.42 -25.50 -22.24
N SER A 286 -9.94 -26.45 -23.04
CA SER A 286 -9.81 -27.85 -22.62
C SER A 286 -8.34 -28.24 -22.55
N PHE A 287 -8.07 -29.35 -21.87
CA PHE A 287 -6.74 -29.93 -21.83
C PHE A 287 -6.77 -31.46 -21.77
N TRP A 288 -6.13 -32.08 -22.75
CA TRP A 288 -5.71 -33.48 -22.75
C TRP A 288 -4.42 -33.60 -23.56
N ALA A 289 -3.30 -33.90 -22.89
CA ALA A 289 -1.97 -33.78 -23.50
C ALA A 289 -1.79 -34.67 -24.75
N GLN A 290 -2.42 -35.84 -24.75
CA GLN A 290 -2.32 -36.82 -25.83
C GLN A 290 -3.17 -36.46 -27.05
N GLU A 291 -4.09 -35.49 -26.96
CA GLU A 291 -4.99 -35.11 -28.04
C GLU A 291 -4.79 -33.65 -28.43
N LYS A 292 -4.15 -33.41 -29.57
CA LYS A 292 -3.79 -32.06 -30.05
C LYS A 292 -5.01 -31.14 -30.12
N ASN A 293 -6.15 -31.65 -30.58
CA ASN A 293 -7.38 -30.86 -30.71
C ASN A 293 -7.93 -30.37 -29.36
N ARG A 294 -7.50 -30.99 -28.25
CA ARG A 294 -7.92 -30.65 -26.88
C ARG A 294 -6.89 -29.86 -26.09
N CYS A 295 -5.73 -29.55 -26.64
CA CYS A 295 -4.72 -28.73 -25.95
C CYS A 295 -4.19 -27.56 -26.80
N ALA A 296 -4.29 -27.62 -28.13
CA ALA A 296 -3.73 -26.62 -29.03
C ALA A 296 -4.23 -25.19 -28.74
N ARG A 297 -5.55 -24.99 -28.58
CA ARG A 297 -6.12 -23.67 -28.30
C ARG A 297 -5.56 -23.07 -27.00
N LEU A 298 -5.41 -23.87 -25.94
CA LEU A 298 -4.82 -23.41 -24.68
C LEU A 298 -3.38 -22.95 -24.88
N LEU A 299 -2.56 -23.79 -25.53
CA LEU A 299 -1.14 -23.53 -25.73
C LEU A 299 -0.91 -22.32 -26.65
N GLU A 300 -1.68 -22.20 -27.73
CA GLU A 300 -1.62 -21.08 -28.67
C GLU A 300 -2.04 -19.77 -28.01
N SER A 301 -3.15 -19.77 -27.27
CA SER A 301 -3.61 -18.59 -26.53
C SER A 301 -2.63 -18.17 -25.44
N LEU A 302 -2.11 -19.12 -24.66
CA LEU A 302 -1.13 -18.84 -23.61
C LEU A 302 0.18 -18.31 -24.20
N SER A 303 0.64 -18.89 -25.31
CA SER A 303 1.85 -18.44 -26.01
C SER A 303 1.68 -17.03 -26.59
N ASN A 304 0.55 -16.75 -27.23
CA ASN A 304 0.25 -15.40 -27.72
C ASN A 304 0.11 -14.39 -26.57
N TYR A 305 -0.48 -14.81 -25.45
CA TYR A 305 -0.63 -13.95 -24.29
C TYR A 305 0.73 -13.58 -23.69
N LEU A 306 1.56 -14.57 -23.39
CA LEU A 306 2.90 -14.37 -22.84
C LEU A 306 3.86 -13.66 -23.80
N GLY A 307 3.80 -13.98 -25.09
CA GLY A 307 4.75 -13.47 -26.09
C GLY A 307 4.38 -12.12 -26.71
N ARG A 308 3.11 -11.70 -26.61
CA ARG A 308 2.64 -10.49 -27.28
C ARG A 308 1.71 -9.63 -26.43
N VAL A 309 0.64 -10.19 -25.88
CA VAL A 309 -0.37 -9.38 -25.17
C VAL A 309 0.24 -8.79 -23.90
N LEU A 310 0.77 -9.65 -23.03
CA LEU A 310 1.30 -9.23 -21.73
C LEU A 310 2.49 -8.27 -21.84
N PRO A 311 3.51 -8.51 -22.69
CA PRO A 311 4.62 -7.57 -22.83
C PRO A 311 4.18 -6.18 -23.31
N ASN A 312 3.21 -6.11 -24.25
CA ASN A 312 2.67 -4.83 -24.70
C ASN A 312 1.90 -4.11 -23.59
N THR A 313 1.11 -4.83 -22.80
CA THR A 313 0.41 -4.29 -21.64
C THR A 313 1.39 -3.76 -20.59
N TYR A 314 2.43 -4.53 -20.27
CA TYR A 314 3.46 -4.12 -19.31
C TYR A 314 4.17 -2.86 -19.79
N MET A 315 4.56 -2.80 -21.07
CA MET A 315 5.24 -1.63 -21.63
C MET A 315 4.34 -0.38 -21.61
N TYR A 316 3.08 -0.53 -22.00
CA TYR A 316 2.11 0.58 -21.95
C TYR A 316 1.91 1.09 -20.52
N ASN A 317 1.69 0.18 -19.56
CA ASN A 317 1.50 0.55 -18.16
C ASN A 317 2.75 1.21 -17.58
N PHE A 318 3.94 0.68 -17.90
CA PHE A 318 5.21 1.26 -17.48
C PHE A 318 5.38 2.69 -18.01
N GLU A 319 5.14 2.91 -19.31
CA GLU A 319 5.23 4.24 -19.91
C GLU A 319 4.22 5.21 -19.28
N ASN A 320 2.99 4.75 -19.03
CA ASN A 320 1.96 5.55 -18.37
C ASN A 320 2.38 5.95 -16.95
N ASP A 321 2.78 4.97 -16.13
CA ASP A 321 3.11 5.20 -14.73
C ASP A 321 4.40 6.05 -14.59
N VAL A 322 5.36 5.93 -15.51
CA VAL A 322 6.52 6.83 -15.61
C VAL A 322 6.10 8.26 -15.97
N ASN A 323 5.16 8.43 -16.90
CA ASN A 323 4.67 9.76 -17.26
C ASN A 323 3.87 10.41 -16.12
N GLU A 324 3.04 9.64 -15.42
CA GLU A 324 2.32 10.10 -14.22
C GLU A 324 3.30 10.48 -13.10
N PHE A 325 4.35 9.69 -12.88
CA PHE A 325 5.42 10.03 -11.94
C PHE A 325 6.06 11.39 -12.29
N LYS A 326 6.44 11.60 -13.55
CA LYS A 326 7.04 12.86 -14.01
C LYS A 326 6.12 14.06 -13.79
N LEU A 327 4.83 13.93 -14.10
CA LEU A 327 3.83 14.98 -13.89
C LEU A 327 3.71 15.33 -12.41
N ARG A 328 3.48 14.33 -11.55
CA ARG A 328 3.36 14.48 -10.10
C ARG A 328 4.62 15.08 -9.47
N ALA A 329 5.81 14.62 -9.88
CA ALA A 329 7.08 15.15 -9.41
C ALA A 329 7.25 16.62 -9.82
N THR A 330 6.95 16.96 -11.07
CA THR A 330 7.02 18.35 -11.57
C THR A 330 6.10 19.28 -10.79
N GLU A 331 4.87 18.86 -10.52
CA GLU A 331 3.92 19.63 -9.72
C GLU A 331 4.37 19.78 -8.26
N SER A 332 4.88 18.72 -7.65
CA SER A 332 5.35 18.77 -6.25
C SER A 332 6.58 19.67 -6.11
N ILE A 333 7.55 19.55 -7.02
CA ILE A 333 8.74 20.42 -7.07
C ILE A 333 8.32 21.88 -7.28
N SER A 334 7.39 22.16 -8.19
CA SER A 334 6.89 23.52 -8.43
C SER A 334 6.23 24.12 -7.19
N ARG A 335 5.41 23.34 -6.48
CA ARG A 335 4.81 23.74 -5.19
C ARG A 335 5.88 24.01 -4.13
N ALA A 336 6.89 23.15 -4.03
CA ALA A 336 8.00 23.32 -3.10
C ALA A 336 8.81 24.58 -3.38
N ILE A 337 9.13 24.87 -4.65
CA ILE A 337 9.81 26.09 -5.07
C ILE A 337 9.01 27.32 -4.62
N GLY A 338 7.70 27.35 -4.90
CA GLY A 338 6.83 28.47 -4.51
C GLY A 338 6.78 28.66 -2.98
N TYR A 339 6.71 27.57 -2.22
CA TYR A 339 6.78 27.61 -0.76
C TYR A 339 8.11 28.19 -0.25
N TYR A 340 9.24 27.70 -0.75
CA TYR A 340 10.56 28.17 -0.32
C TYR A 340 10.85 29.61 -0.74
N GLN A 341 10.34 30.04 -1.89
CA GLN A 341 10.39 31.45 -2.31
C GLN A 341 9.63 32.35 -1.32
N LYS A 342 8.41 31.96 -0.92
CA LYS A 342 7.63 32.70 0.08
C LYS A 342 8.36 32.78 1.42
N VAL A 343 8.91 31.68 1.90
CA VAL A 343 9.69 31.65 3.15
C VAL A 343 10.91 32.58 3.06
N ARG A 344 11.64 32.56 1.95
CA ARG A 344 12.78 33.45 1.72
C ARG A 344 12.35 34.91 1.78
N ASP A 345 11.26 35.27 1.12
CA ASP A 345 10.76 36.65 1.06
C ASP A 345 10.26 37.13 2.43
N ASP A 346 9.61 36.25 3.20
CA ASP A 346 9.20 36.52 4.59
C ASP A 346 10.41 36.77 5.51
N VAL A 347 11.47 35.96 5.38
CA VAL A 347 12.72 36.11 6.13
C VAL A 347 13.41 37.43 5.77
N GLU A 348 13.47 37.78 4.49
CA GLU A 348 14.07 39.03 4.04
C GLU A 348 13.25 40.24 4.53
N GLY A 349 11.93 40.16 4.46
CA GLY A 349 11.03 41.18 5.02
C GLY A 349 11.19 41.34 6.54
N ALA A 350 11.38 40.26 7.28
CA ALA A 350 11.66 40.30 8.72
C ALA A 350 13.02 40.93 9.02
N ARG A 351 14.06 40.63 8.22
CA ARG A 351 15.39 41.25 8.34
C ARG A 351 15.33 42.75 8.13
N ILE A 352 14.64 43.21 7.08
CA ILE A 352 14.48 44.65 6.81
C ILE A 352 13.75 45.33 7.98
N LYS A 353 12.63 44.77 8.45
CA LYS A 353 11.89 45.31 9.61
C LYS A 353 12.77 45.40 10.87
N TYR A 354 13.52 44.34 11.15
CA TYR A 354 14.44 44.32 12.29
C TYR A 354 15.51 45.41 12.18
N GLN A 355 16.11 45.56 11.00
CA GLN A 355 17.14 46.57 10.76
C GLN A 355 16.58 47.99 10.91
N THR A 356 15.40 48.28 10.36
CA THR A 356 14.72 49.57 10.53
C THR A 356 14.45 49.89 12.01
N ILE A 357 13.96 48.92 12.79
CA ILE A 357 13.73 49.10 14.23
C ILE A 357 15.05 49.38 14.94
N LYS A 358 16.10 48.62 14.62
CA LYS A 358 17.43 48.76 15.21
C LYS A 358 18.03 50.13 14.92
N ASP A 359 17.88 50.64 13.71
CA ASP A 359 18.42 51.94 13.28
C ASP A 359 17.64 53.12 13.87
N TYR A 360 16.32 52.96 14.11
CA TYR A 360 15.47 53.97 14.75
C TYR A 360 15.60 54.00 16.28
N GLU A 361 16.06 52.91 16.91
CA GLU A 361 16.17 52.78 18.37
C GLU A 361 16.92 53.94 19.07
N PRO A 362 18.02 54.50 18.54
CA PRO A 362 18.68 55.68 19.13
C PRO A 362 17.81 56.94 19.12
N GLN A 363 17.02 57.17 18.06
CA GLN A 363 16.10 58.31 17.96
C GLN A 363 14.93 58.16 18.92
N ARG A 364 14.30 56.97 18.94
CA ARG A 364 13.25 56.63 19.92
C ARG A 364 13.71 56.89 21.36
N LYS A 365 14.93 56.48 21.73
CA LYS A 365 15.48 56.75 23.07
C LYS A 365 15.60 58.26 23.37
N LYS A 366 15.97 59.08 22.39
CA LYS A 366 16.03 60.55 22.55
C LYS A 366 14.64 61.15 22.72
N GLU A 367 13.67 60.71 21.92
CA GLU A 367 12.28 61.16 22.01
C GLU A 367 11.65 60.82 23.36
N VAL A 368 11.77 59.57 23.81
CA VAL A 368 11.30 59.12 25.13
C VAL A 368 11.96 59.93 26.25
N ASN A 369 13.27 60.15 26.19
CA ASN A 369 13.95 60.97 27.20
C ASN A 369 13.44 62.42 27.21
N ARG A 370 13.13 62.99 26.03
CA ARG A 370 12.58 64.34 25.91
C ARG A 370 11.19 64.44 26.54
N GLU A 371 10.31 63.48 26.27
CA GLU A 371 8.97 63.41 26.87
C GLU A 371 9.06 63.25 28.39
N VAL A 372 9.95 62.39 28.88
CA VAL A 372 10.19 62.21 30.32
C VAL A 372 10.65 63.53 30.96
N ILE A 373 11.57 64.26 30.34
CA ILE A 373 12.02 65.58 30.83
C ILE A 373 10.85 66.58 30.85
N GLN A 374 10.01 66.60 29.82
CA GLN A 374 8.83 67.47 29.77
C GLN A 374 7.83 67.15 30.89
N LEU A 375 7.54 65.86 31.11
CA LEU A 375 6.69 65.39 32.20
C LEU A 375 7.24 65.79 33.57
N ILE A 376 8.55 65.57 33.81
CA ILE A 376 9.21 65.98 35.06
C ILE A 376 9.09 67.50 35.26
N THR A 377 9.27 68.28 34.20
CA THR A 377 9.15 69.74 34.25
C THR A 377 7.73 70.17 34.59
N LEU A 378 6.73 69.58 33.93
CA LEU A 378 5.32 69.84 34.20
C LEU A 378 4.95 69.51 35.65
N ILE A 379 5.38 68.35 36.17
CA ILE A 379 5.16 67.94 37.57
C ILE A 379 5.76 68.97 38.53
N ARG A 380 6.98 69.47 38.25
CA ARG A 380 7.62 70.49 39.08
C ARG A 380 6.85 71.81 39.06
N THR A 381 6.44 72.27 37.88
CA THR A 381 5.65 73.50 37.74
C THR A 381 4.32 73.42 38.47
N LEU A 382 3.59 72.31 38.33
CA LEU A 382 2.33 72.07 39.05
C LEU A 382 2.54 72.01 40.57
N ARG A 383 3.65 71.42 41.04
CA ARG A 383 3.98 71.40 42.48
C ARG A 383 4.30 72.80 43.02
N LEU A 384 5.05 73.61 42.28
CA LEU A 384 5.36 74.99 42.67
C LEU A 384 4.09 75.84 42.69
N SER A 385 3.30 75.81 41.61
CA SER A 385 2.01 76.49 41.55
C SER A 385 1.07 76.08 42.69
N ASN A 386 0.97 74.78 43.01
CA ASN A 386 0.16 74.33 44.14
C ASN A 386 0.68 74.87 45.49
N ARG A 387 2.00 74.90 45.70
CA ARG A 387 2.58 75.49 46.92
C ARG A 387 2.30 76.98 47.02
N ASP A 388 2.44 77.71 45.92
CA ASP A 388 2.21 79.15 45.88
C ASP A 388 0.72 79.47 46.10
N SER A 389 -0.18 78.76 45.42
CA SER A 389 -1.61 78.89 45.62
C SER A 389 -2.03 78.53 47.04
N PHE A 390 -1.46 77.45 47.61
CA PHE A 390 -1.70 77.07 49.01
C PHE A 390 -1.18 78.14 49.98
N SER A 391 0.03 78.65 49.78
CA SER A 391 0.63 79.69 50.62
C SER A 391 -0.19 80.98 50.56
N LEU A 392 -0.66 81.37 49.37
CA LEU A 392 -1.46 82.58 49.17
C LEU A 392 -2.83 82.45 49.85
N GLU A 393 -3.49 81.31 49.71
CA GLU A 393 -4.77 81.04 50.35
C GLU A 393 -4.63 80.88 51.88
N ALA A 394 -3.54 80.23 52.34
CA ALA A 394 -3.20 80.16 53.76
C ALA A 394 -2.94 81.55 54.34
N GLN A 395 -2.14 82.41 53.68
CA GLN A 395 -1.93 83.79 54.11
C GLN A 395 -3.24 84.59 54.12
N ARG A 396 -4.07 84.45 53.08
CA ARG A 396 -5.37 85.11 53.02
C ARG A 396 -6.28 84.69 54.17
N ARG A 397 -6.30 83.42 54.55
CA ARG A 397 -7.09 82.91 55.68
C ARG A 397 -6.49 83.22 57.05
N LEU A 398 -5.17 83.32 57.15
CA LEU A 398 -4.43 83.64 58.37
C LEU A 398 -4.27 85.16 58.61
N GLN A 399 -4.81 86.02 57.74
CA GLN A 399 -4.90 87.45 58.01
C GLN A 399 -5.85 87.73 59.18
N ILE A 400 -5.43 88.63 60.09
CA ILE A 400 -6.13 88.95 61.34
C ILE A 400 -7.62 89.26 61.10
N GLY A 401 -7.95 90.06 60.08
CA GLY A 401 -9.34 90.41 59.78
C GLY A 401 -10.22 89.23 59.33
N ASN A 402 -9.64 88.22 58.66
CA ASN A 402 -10.34 87.00 58.27
C ASN A 402 -10.42 85.99 59.41
N LEU A 403 -9.37 85.86 60.23
CA LEU A 403 -9.43 85.10 61.48
C LEU A 403 -10.50 85.68 62.40
N GLU A 404 -10.59 87.01 62.53
CA GLU A 404 -11.63 87.69 63.29
C GLU A 404 -13.03 87.49 62.70
N SER A 405 -13.18 87.44 61.37
CA SER A 405 -14.47 87.19 60.72
C SER A 405 -14.93 85.75 60.87
N VAL A 406 -14.03 84.77 60.73
CA VAL A 406 -14.30 83.35 61.01
C VAL A 406 -14.65 83.16 62.49
N ILE A 407 -13.88 83.77 63.41
CA ILE A 407 -14.17 83.74 64.84
C ILE A 407 -15.52 84.41 65.14
N LYS A 408 -15.87 85.54 64.52
CA LYS A 408 -17.18 86.19 64.71
C LYS A 408 -18.35 85.40 64.11
N ASN A 409 -18.14 84.75 62.96
CA ASN A 409 -19.19 83.97 62.29
C ASN A 409 -19.44 82.62 62.97
N GLU A 410 -18.40 81.95 63.49
CA GLU A 410 -18.57 80.69 64.25
C GLU A 410 -18.90 80.91 65.73
N TYR A 411 -18.46 82.03 66.32
CA TYR A 411 -18.68 82.33 67.73
C TYR A 411 -19.43 83.65 67.91
N THR A 412 -20.76 83.54 68.00
CA THR A 412 -21.68 84.67 68.24
C THR A 412 -21.62 85.26 69.65
N ASP A 413 -20.89 84.63 70.58
CA ASP A 413 -20.77 85.05 71.97
C ASP A 413 -19.29 85.20 72.38
N GLN A 414 -18.85 86.44 72.67
CA GLN A 414 -17.45 86.78 72.99
C GLN A 414 -16.89 86.03 74.20
N LYS A 415 -17.74 85.53 75.11
CA LYS A 415 -17.28 84.69 76.24
C LYS A 415 -16.94 83.26 75.81
N LYS A 416 -17.60 82.71 74.77
CA LYS A 416 -17.28 81.38 74.24
C LYS A 416 -16.00 81.36 73.40
N ALA A 417 -15.66 82.47 72.72
CA ALA A 417 -14.41 82.60 71.96
C ALA A 417 -13.15 82.62 72.85
N LYS A 418 -13.17 83.34 73.99
CA LYS A 418 -12.04 83.37 74.94
C LYS A 418 -11.72 82.01 75.58
N GLY A 419 -12.74 81.17 75.79
CA GLY A 419 -12.58 79.84 76.39
C GLY A 419 -11.99 78.77 75.45
N LYS A 420 -12.13 78.93 74.12
CA LYS A 420 -11.54 78.00 73.13
C LYS A 420 -10.21 78.48 72.54
N CYS A 421 -9.99 79.79 72.39
CA CYS A 421 -8.70 80.32 71.92
C CYS A 421 -7.56 80.20 72.96
N SER A 422 -7.87 79.85 74.21
CA SER A 422 -6.88 79.54 75.26
C SER A 422 -6.56 78.05 75.39
N PHE A 423 -7.19 77.18 74.58
CA PHE A 423 -7.01 75.73 74.62
C PHE A 423 -6.80 75.15 73.21
N THR A 424 -5.67 75.50 72.59
CA THR A 424 -4.88 74.62 71.69
C THR A 424 -3.60 75.35 71.26
N TYR A 425 -2.79 75.74 72.25
CA TYR A 425 -1.33 75.70 72.14
C TYR A 425 -0.94 74.57 73.10
N LEU A 426 -0.80 73.34 72.56
CA LEU A 426 -0.12 72.16 73.13
C LEU A 426 -0.60 70.89 72.43
N GLN A 427 -0.15 70.69 71.18
CA GLN A 427 0.56 69.48 70.72
C GLN A 427 1.07 69.69 69.31
#